data_AF-A0A1C6MBN1-F1
#
_entry.id   AF-A0A1C6MBN1-F1
#
_cell.length_a   1.000
_cell.length_b   1.000
_cell.length_c   1.000
_cell.angle_alpha   90.00
_cell.angle_beta   90.00
_cell.angle_gamma   90.00
#
_symmetry.space_group_name_H-M   'P 1'
#
loop_
_entity.id
_entity.type
_entity.pdbx_description
1 polymer ?
#
loop_
_entity_poly.entity_id
_entity_poly.type
_entity_poly.pdbx_seq_one_letter_code
_entity_poly.pdbx_strand_id
1 'polypeptide(L)'
;MQMFPASNAGPQAALRDLLRAVPRRYRAPPLPESLEAAVAAGSEATLAFAIEAARVAEERGVPAPAALGDAFTAALAALIRRAMTPDGGDPVFQAQVLQSRDAQVRDWVQIESVAAADARTVRAAVDAFAHPGKLRDRPEGARRDALSSLHALAAGGEWRALAAGAESLLATLGDDESRLESGLHDLAVHPALRRRIRAQAMSALEPVRRYRALRARRVPPAGSEVALDQGRAAAREGAQAEHAAAEALRQVTAFLNDLEGGSARGSYRVLRTLLTPRELSGGGDRSKEEWDVAIVRSADDGPGDVVLLAEVKAAPAAVTSDMPRLLRGLARLAQADAGAAFTFASVDGAVRLRGSSLRALDPPGRSLPEPVIYLCSAPTESRPTLLGAAAKAVLLSEPASLVFACALADGAAPPHAGLRPVWDALPHETRLRATLNQYDTARRARDAMLYTGDLRAAVELIRRAQF
;
A
#
# COMPACT_ATOMS: atom_id res chain seq x y z
N MET A 1 15.49 -23.63 -29.95
CA MET A 1 16.92 -23.61 -29.57
C MET A 1 17.57 -22.47 -30.35
N GLN A 2 17.51 -21.24 -29.81
CA GLN A 2 18.23 -20.12 -30.41
C GLN A 2 19.67 -20.18 -29.89
N MET A 3 20.63 -20.33 -30.80
CA MET A 3 22.05 -20.19 -30.49
C MET A 3 22.29 -18.79 -29.91
N PHE A 4 22.82 -18.73 -28.69
CA PHE A 4 23.38 -17.51 -28.14
C PHE A 4 24.58 -17.11 -29.01
N PRO A 5 24.63 -15.91 -29.60
CA PRO A 5 25.87 -15.45 -30.20
C PRO A 5 26.91 -15.37 -29.10
N ALA A 6 28.06 -16.02 -29.29
CA ALA A 6 29.26 -15.76 -28.50
C ALA A 6 29.66 -14.30 -28.75
N SER A 7 29.06 -13.38 -27.99
CA SER A 7 29.28 -11.97 -28.20
C SER A 7 30.69 -11.62 -27.70
N ASN A 8 31.52 -11.10 -28.60
CA ASN A 8 32.76 -10.38 -28.31
C ASN A 8 32.51 -9.05 -27.55
N ALA A 9 31.36 -8.89 -26.89
CA ALA A 9 30.96 -7.67 -26.21
C ALA A 9 31.27 -7.77 -24.71
N GLY A 10 31.80 -6.70 -24.12
CA GLY A 10 32.21 -6.67 -22.72
C GLY A 10 31.06 -6.97 -21.73
N PRO A 11 31.35 -7.16 -20.43
CA PRO A 11 30.38 -7.75 -19.48
C PRO A 11 29.02 -7.02 -19.37
N GLN A 12 28.98 -5.71 -19.58
CA GLN A 12 27.71 -4.94 -19.60
C GLN A 12 26.80 -5.28 -20.79
N ALA A 13 27.35 -5.67 -21.94
CA ALA A 13 26.56 -6.14 -23.08
C ALA A 13 26.04 -7.56 -22.81
N ALA A 14 26.90 -8.44 -22.28
CA ALA A 14 26.50 -9.79 -21.87
C ALA A 14 25.38 -9.79 -20.81
N LEU A 15 25.43 -8.87 -19.84
CA LEU A 15 24.35 -8.70 -18.87
C LEU A 15 23.03 -8.32 -19.57
N ARG A 16 23.05 -7.37 -20.51
CA ARG A 16 21.85 -6.95 -21.24
C ARG A 16 21.27 -8.10 -22.06
N ASP A 17 22.11 -8.87 -22.73
CA ASP A 17 21.67 -10.03 -23.51
C ASP A 17 21.10 -11.13 -22.63
N LEU A 18 21.73 -11.41 -21.47
CA LEU A 18 21.20 -12.31 -20.45
C LEU A 18 19.80 -11.85 -20.02
N LEU A 19 19.64 -10.60 -19.57
CA LEU A 19 18.35 -10.07 -19.09
C LEU A 19 17.27 -10.11 -20.17
N ARG A 20 17.61 -9.94 -21.46
CA ARG A 20 16.67 -10.06 -22.58
C ARG A 20 16.28 -11.51 -22.86
N ALA A 21 17.18 -12.46 -22.66
CA ALA A 21 16.95 -13.88 -22.90
C ALA A 21 16.11 -14.56 -21.81
N VAL A 22 16.11 -14.04 -20.57
CA VAL A 22 15.33 -14.63 -19.47
C VAL A 22 13.82 -14.59 -19.79
N PRO A 23 13.10 -15.73 -19.69
CA PRO A 23 11.65 -15.78 -19.88
C PRO A 23 10.87 -14.80 -19.00
N ARG A 24 9.89 -14.11 -19.60
CA ARG A 24 9.05 -13.12 -18.92
C ARG A 24 7.73 -13.73 -18.43
N ARG A 25 7.82 -14.67 -17.49
CA ARG A 25 6.66 -15.44 -16.98
C ARG A 25 5.56 -14.57 -16.35
N TYR A 26 5.93 -13.41 -15.82
CA TYR A 26 4.99 -12.56 -15.11
C TYR A 26 4.31 -11.52 -15.99
N ARG A 27 4.54 -11.47 -17.31
CA ARG A 27 3.92 -10.46 -18.18
C ARG A 27 2.42 -10.32 -17.91
N ALA A 28 1.94 -9.08 -17.91
CA ALA A 28 0.51 -8.83 -17.83
C ALA A 28 -0.19 -9.51 -19.03
N PRO A 29 -1.35 -10.16 -18.81
CA PRO A 29 -2.12 -10.69 -19.92
C PRO A 29 -2.55 -9.53 -20.84
N PRO A 30 -2.57 -9.74 -22.16
CA PRO A 30 -3.03 -8.71 -23.09
C PRO A 30 -4.49 -8.38 -22.80
N LEU A 31 -4.86 -7.11 -23.02
CA LEU A 31 -6.27 -6.74 -23.07
C LEU A 31 -6.95 -7.40 -24.27
N PRO A 32 -8.27 -7.62 -24.21
CA PRO A 32 -9.06 -8.07 -25.36
C PRO A 32 -8.83 -7.17 -26.58
N GLU A 33 -8.88 -7.75 -27.78
CA GLU A 33 -8.56 -7.03 -29.03
C GLU A 33 -9.63 -6.02 -29.44
N SER A 34 -10.87 -6.18 -28.96
CA SER A 34 -12.00 -5.30 -29.26
C SER A 34 -12.90 -5.09 -28.05
N LEU A 35 -13.79 -4.08 -28.14
CA LEU A 35 -14.79 -3.82 -27.12
C LEU A 35 -15.75 -5.01 -26.98
N GLU A 36 -16.16 -5.63 -28.08
CA GLU A 36 -17.04 -6.80 -28.07
C GLU A 36 -16.39 -7.98 -27.34
N ALA A 37 -15.11 -8.25 -27.63
CA ALA A 37 -14.34 -9.27 -26.92
C ALA A 37 -14.20 -8.96 -25.42
N ALA A 38 -14.03 -7.69 -25.06
CA ALA A 38 -13.95 -7.26 -23.67
C ALA A 38 -15.29 -7.41 -22.93
N VAL A 39 -16.42 -7.17 -23.60
CA VAL A 39 -17.76 -7.41 -23.06
C VAL A 39 -18.01 -8.91 -22.88
N ALA A 40 -17.65 -9.73 -23.87
CA ALA A 40 -17.79 -11.19 -23.78
C ALA A 40 -16.94 -11.81 -22.65
N ALA A 41 -15.77 -11.23 -22.37
CA ALA A 41 -14.90 -11.66 -21.28
C ALA A 41 -15.40 -11.24 -19.88
N GLY A 42 -16.40 -10.35 -19.80
CA GLY A 42 -17.04 -9.93 -18.55
C GLY A 42 -16.58 -8.57 -18.00
N SER A 43 -17.26 -8.12 -16.94
CA SER A 43 -17.22 -6.72 -16.48
C SER A 43 -15.82 -6.21 -16.11
N GLU A 44 -14.96 -7.04 -15.52
CA GLU A 44 -13.60 -6.62 -15.15
C GLU A 44 -12.72 -6.38 -16.40
N ALA A 45 -12.85 -7.22 -17.42
CA ALA A 45 -12.16 -7.06 -18.70
C ALA A 45 -12.69 -5.85 -19.46
N THR A 46 -14.02 -5.65 -19.47
CA THR A 46 -14.66 -4.46 -20.06
C THR A 46 -14.17 -3.17 -19.40
N LEU A 47 -14.12 -3.11 -18.07
CA LEU A 47 -13.61 -1.94 -17.34
C LEU A 47 -12.15 -1.67 -17.65
N ALA A 48 -11.29 -2.70 -17.59
CA ALA A 48 -9.86 -2.54 -17.88
C ALA A 48 -9.62 -2.07 -19.32
N PHE A 49 -10.34 -2.64 -20.29
CA PHE A 49 -10.27 -2.24 -21.70
C PHE A 49 -10.72 -0.79 -21.90
N ALA A 50 -11.89 -0.41 -21.38
CA ALA A 50 -12.43 0.94 -21.53
C ALA A 50 -11.53 2.00 -20.89
N ILE A 51 -10.97 1.70 -19.71
CA ILE A 51 -10.03 2.60 -19.02
C ILE A 51 -8.74 2.79 -19.83
N GLU A 52 -8.15 1.71 -20.35
CA GLU A 52 -6.94 1.81 -21.18
C GLU A 52 -7.21 2.54 -22.49
N ALA A 53 -8.35 2.28 -23.14
CA ALA A 53 -8.75 2.99 -24.35
C ALA A 53 -8.95 4.50 -24.08
N ALA A 54 -9.52 4.87 -22.93
CA ALA A 54 -9.63 6.26 -22.51
C ALA A 54 -8.25 6.92 -22.32
N ARG A 55 -7.32 6.23 -21.65
CA ARG A 55 -5.94 6.70 -21.45
C ARG A 55 -5.23 6.94 -22.78
N VAL A 56 -5.34 6.01 -23.73
CA VAL A 56 -4.73 6.15 -25.07
C VAL A 56 -5.36 7.30 -25.85
N ALA A 57 -6.68 7.49 -25.73
CA ALA A 57 -7.38 8.61 -26.37
C ALA A 57 -6.90 9.96 -25.80
N GLU A 58 -6.77 10.06 -24.47
CA GLU A 58 -6.22 11.24 -23.78
C GLU A 58 -4.80 11.56 -24.23
N GLU A 59 -3.90 10.57 -24.28
CA GLU A 59 -2.52 10.76 -24.76
C GLU A 59 -2.44 11.23 -26.21
N ARG A 60 -3.40 10.84 -27.04
CA ARG A 60 -3.50 11.26 -28.45
C ARG A 60 -4.23 12.58 -28.63
N GLY A 61 -4.83 13.14 -27.58
CA GLY A 61 -5.68 14.34 -27.66
C GLY A 61 -6.98 14.12 -28.45
N VAL A 62 -7.48 12.89 -28.52
CA VAL A 62 -8.71 12.52 -29.25
C VAL A 62 -9.80 12.11 -28.25
N PRO A 63 -11.07 12.49 -28.45
CA PRO A 63 -12.15 12.03 -27.57
C PRO A 63 -12.37 10.51 -27.69
N ALA A 64 -12.63 9.86 -26.55
CA ALA A 64 -12.98 8.45 -26.53
C ALA A 64 -14.38 8.20 -27.14
N PRO A 65 -14.56 7.15 -27.97
CA PRO A 65 -15.87 6.79 -28.53
C PRO A 65 -16.98 6.66 -27.49
N ALA A 66 -18.20 7.13 -27.83
CA ALA A 66 -19.34 7.10 -26.92
C ALA A 66 -19.68 5.68 -26.41
N ALA A 67 -19.58 4.66 -27.29
CA ALA A 67 -19.81 3.26 -26.97
C ALA A 67 -18.89 2.73 -25.84
N LEU A 68 -17.68 3.27 -25.68
CA LEU A 68 -16.80 2.89 -24.56
C LEU A 68 -17.35 3.38 -23.23
N GLY A 69 -17.89 4.60 -23.18
CA GLY A 69 -18.50 5.15 -21.98
C GLY A 69 -19.75 4.36 -21.57
N ASP A 70 -20.57 3.96 -22.54
CA ASP A 70 -21.75 3.15 -22.28
C ASP A 70 -21.37 1.76 -21.74
N ALA A 71 -20.41 1.09 -22.39
CA ALA A 71 -19.90 -0.20 -21.92
C ALA A 71 -19.24 -0.10 -20.53
N PHE A 72 -18.48 0.97 -20.28
CA PHE A 72 -17.88 1.24 -18.97
C PHE A 72 -18.94 1.38 -17.88
N THR A 73 -19.97 2.20 -18.10
CA THR A 73 -21.02 2.40 -17.09
C THR A 73 -21.82 1.14 -16.83
N ALA A 74 -22.13 0.36 -17.87
CA ALA A 74 -22.79 -0.95 -17.73
C ALA A 74 -21.94 -1.94 -16.91
N ALA A 75 -20.63 -2.01 -17.20
CA ALA A 75 -19.71 -2.88 -16.49
C ALA A 75 -19.48 -2.42 -15.03
N LEU A 76 -19.42 -1.11 -14.77
CA LEU A 76 -19.33 -0.56 -13.43
C LEU A 76 -20.61 -0.83 -12.62
N ALA A 77 -21.78 -0.70 -13.23
CA ALA A 77 -23.05 -1.08 -12.59
C ALA A 77 -23.07 -2.56 -12.19
N ALA A 78 -22.58 -3.46 -13.06
CA ALA A 78 -22.47 -4.88 -12.76
C ALA A 78 -21.48 -5.14 -11.60
N LEU A 79 -20.34 -4.45 -11.58
CA LEU A 79 -19.37 -4.52 -10.47
C LEU A 79 -20.00 -4.05 -9.15
N ILE A 80 -20.71 -2.94 -9.15
CA ILE A 80 -21.41 -2.41 -7.96
C ILE A 80 -22.46 -3.40 -7.46
N ARG A 81 -23.29 -3.98 -8.34
CA ARG A 81 -24.29 -4.99 -7.95
C ARG A 81 -23.63 -6.20 -7.30
N ARG A 82 -22.54 -6.72 -7.88
CA ARG A 82 -21.78 -7.83 -7.31
C ARG A 82 -21.18 -7.48 -5.94
N ALA A 83 -20.66 -6.26 -5.79
CA ALA A 83 -20.11 -5.80 -4.51
C ALA A 83 -21.21 -5.64 -3.44
N MET A 84 -22.44 -5.32 -3.84
CA MET A 84 -23.60 -5.17 -2.95
C MET A 84 -24.30 -6.48 -2.56
N THR A 85 -23.91 -7.63 -3.10
CA THR A 85 -24.49 -8.92 -2.71
C THR A 85 -24.31 -9.18 -1.20
N PRO A 86 -25.38 -9.44 -0.43
CA PRO A 86 -25.32 -9.55 1.04
C PRO A 86 -24.27 -10.53 1.56
N ASP A 87 -24.15 -11.68 0.88
CA ASP A 87 -23.16 -12.72 1.16
C ASP A 87 -22.23 -12.89 -0.04
N GLY A 88 -20.91 -12.83 0.20
CA GLY A 88 -19.90 -12.94 -0.85
C GLY A 88 -19.63 -11.67 -1.67
N GLY A 89 -20.34 -10.57 -1.40
CA GLY A 89 -20.01 -9.23 -1.89
C GLY A 89 -18.80 -8.61 -1.18
N ASP A 90 -18.56 -7.31 -1.41
CA ASP A 90 -17.47 -6.58 -0.78
C ASP A 90 -17.94 -5.89 0.52
N PRO A 91 -17.55 -6.41 1.71
CA PRO A 91 -17.99 -5.84 2.99
C PRO A 91 -17.43 -4.43 3.23
N VAL A 92 -16.29 -4.07 2.63
CA VAL A 92 -15.70 -2.73 2.70
C VAL A 92 -16.63 -1.74 2.02
N PHE A 93 -17.03 -2.06 0.80
CA PHE A 93 -17.90 -1.20 0.01
C PHE A 93 -19.31 -1.13 0.60
N GLN A 94 -19.88 -2.25 1.06
CA GLN A 94 -21.18 -2.25 1.74
C GLN A 94 -21.19 -1.38 3.00
N ALA A 95 -20.09 -1.36 3.77
CA ALA A 95 -19.96 -0.47 4.92
C ALA A 95 -19.90 1.01 4.50
N GLN A 96 -19.22 1.34 3.39
CA GLN A 96 -19.20 2.70 2.83
C GLN A 96 -20.60 3.14 2.38
N VAL A 97 -21.35 2.27 1.70
CA VAL A 97 -22.73 2.55 1.28
C VAL A 97 -23.63 2.75 2.49
N LEU A 98 -23.51 1.91 3.52
CA LEU A 98 -24.26 2.06 4.76
C LEU A 98 -23.93 3.38 5.48
N GLN A 99 -22.65 3.77 5.53
CA GLN A 99 -22.26 5.08 6.04
C GLN A 99 -22.80 6.23 5.17
N SER A 100 -22.82 6.08 3.85
CA SER A 100 -23.34 7.12 2.94
C SER A 100 -24.85 7.33 3.05
N ARG A 101 -25.62 6.28 3.31
CA ARG A 101 -27.10 6.37 3.43
C ARG A 101 -27.58 6.73 4.83
N ASP A 102 -26.97 6.19 5.89
CA ASP A 102 -27.52 6.24 7.24
C ASP A 102 -26.88 7.34 8.10
N ALA A 103 -27.69 8.29 8.57
CA ALA A 103 -27.22 9.40 9.39
C ALA A 103 -26.68 8.96 10.76
N GLN A 104 -27.27 7.93 11.38
CA GLN A 104 -26.80 7.40 12.67
C GLN A 104 -25.43 6.75 12.51
N VAL A 105 -25.18 6.07 11.40
CA VAL A 105 -23.86 5.50 11.09
C VAL A 105 -22.83 6.61 10.86
N ARG A 106 -23.17 7.69 10.12
CA ARG A 106 -22.25 8.83 9.94
C ARG A 106 -21.87 9.47 11.25
N ASP A 107 -22.86 9.79 12.07
CA ASP A 107 -22.67 10.38 13.40
C ASP A 107 -21.76 9.49 14.26
N TRP A 108 -21.99 8.18 14.25
CA TRP A 108 -21.20 7.25 15.04
C TRP A 108 -19.75 7.18 14.54
N VAL A 109 -19.53 7.10 13.23
CA VAL A 109 -18.19 7.09 12.63
C VAL A 109 -17.44 8.40 12.93
N GLN A 110 -18.13 9.54 12.90
CA GLN A 110 -17.53 10.83 13.25
C GLN A 110 -17.10 10.86 14.72
N ILE A 111 -17.93 10.37 15.65
CA ILE A 111 -17.57 10.29 17.07
C ILE A 111 -16.41 9.31 17.30
N GLU A 112 -16.42 8.15 16.62
CA GLU A 112 -15.36 7.15 16.76
C GLU A 112 -14.02 7.61 16.18
N SER A 113 -14.01 8.52 15.20
CA SER A 113 -12.76 9.06 14.62
C SER A 113 -11.87 9.77 15.65
N VAL A 114 -12.47 10.29 16.73
CA VAL A 114 -11.77 10.98 17.84
C VAL A 114 -11.78 10.18 19.15
N ALA A 115 -12.23 8.92 19.13
CA ALA A 115 -12.40 8.09 20.33
C ALA A 115 -11.16 8.00 21.22
N ALA A 116 -9.99 7.77 20.60
CA ALA A 116 -8.73 7.62 21.34
C ALA A 116 -8.26 8.94 21.98
N ALA A 117 -8.51 10.07 21.32
CA ALA A 117 -8.22 11.38 21.88
C ALA A 117 -9.17 11.69 23.05
N ASP A 118 -10.47 11.49 22.85
CA ASP A 118 -11.49 11.67 23.88
C ASP A 118 -11.22 10.82 25.12
N ALA A 119 -10.85 9.54 24.93
CA ALA A 119 -10.50 8.65 26.05
C ALA A 119 -9.27 9.17 26.82
N ARG A 120 -8.24 9.71 26.15
CA ARG A 120 -7.09 10.32 26.83
C ARG A 120 -7.49 11.57 27.59
N THR A 121 -8.30 12.44 27.00
CA THR A 121 -8.76 13.67 27.65
C THR A 121 -9.59 13.38 28.90
N VAL A 122 -10.52 12.42 28.84
CA VAL A 122 -11.31 12.01 30.00
C VAL A 122 -10.43 11.42 31.10
N ARG A 123 -9.47 10.55 30.76
CA ARG A 123 -8.53 10.01 31.74
C ARG A 123 -7.71 11.11 32.42
N ALA A 124 -7.17 12.06 31.65
CA ALA A 124 -6.43 13.18 32.20
C ALA A 124 -7.28 14.06 33.14
N ALA A 125 -8.56 14.28 32.82
CA ALA A 125 -9.49 15.00 33.69
C ALA A 125 -9.73 14.25 35.02
N VAL A 126 -9.87 12.93 34.98
CA VAL A 126 -9.99 12.09 36.18
C VAL A 126 -8.70 12.07 37.00
N ASP A 127 -7.53 11.97 36.35
CA ASP A 127 -6.22 12.01 37.01
C ASP A 127 -5.95 13.33 37.75
N ALA A 128 -6.63 14.42 37.37
CA ALA A 128 -6.53 15.69 38.06
C ALA A 128 -6.94 15.60 39.54
N PHE A 129 -7.85 14.69 39.90
CA PHE A 129 -8.35 14.55 41.28
C PHE A 129 -8.35 13.12 41.84
N ALA A 130 -8.20 12.10 40.99
CA ALA A 130 -8.27 10.67 41.35
C ALA A 130 -7.02 9.85 40.97
N HIS A 131 -5.91 10.49 40.57
CA HIS A 131 -4.68 9.77 40.23
C HIS A 131 -4.16 8.95 41.42
N PRO A 132 -3.70 7.69 41.24
CA PRO A 132 -3.27 6.81 42.33
C PRO A 132 -2.23 7.42 43.26
N GLY A 133 -1.30 8.21 42.70
CA GLY A 133 -0.30 8.94 43.48
C GLY A 133 -0.92 9.91 44.49
N LYS A 134 -1.99 10.62 44.13
CA LYS A 134 -2.69 11.59 44.99
C LYS A 134 -3.59 10.89 46.03
N LEU A 135 -4.01 9.66 45.74
CA LEU A 135 -4.83 8.87 46.65
C LEU A 135 -4.01 8.22 47.77
N ARG A 136 -2.70 8.01 47.57
CA ARG A 136 -1.81 7.45 48.61
C ARG A 136 -1.71 8.34 49.84
N ASP A 137 -1.76 9.65 49.64
CA ASP A 137 -1.66 10.65 50.71
C ASP A 137 -3.01 10.95 51.38
N ARG A 138 -4.10 10.30 50.94
CA ARG A 138 -5.45 10.45 51.51
C ARG A 138 -5.76 9.35 52.53
N PRO A 139 -6.51 9.66 53.62
CA PRO A 139 -7.00 8.68 54.57
C PRO A 139 -7.79 7.56 53.90
N GLU A 140 -7.68 6.35 54.44
CA GLU A 140 -8.49 5.21 54.01
C GLU A 140 -9.96 5.43 54.36
N GLY A 141 -10.87 4.99 53.49
CA GLY A 141 -12.31 5.12 53.68
C GLY A 141 -13.08 5.27 52.36
N ALA A 142 -14.41 5.30 52.47
CA ALA A 142 -15.34 5.26 51.34
C ALA A 142 -15.05 6.28 50.23
N ARG A 143 -14.53 7.47 50.58
CA ARG A 143 -14.17 8.52 49.61
C ARG A 143 -12.95 8.16 48.76
N ARG A 144 -11.90 7.58 49.38
CA ARG A 144 -10.71 7.10 48.65
C ARG A 144 -11.08 5.95 47.72
N ASP A 145 -11.96 5.06 48.17
CA ASP A 145 -12.45 3.93 47.37
C ASP A 145 -13.28 4.41 46.17
N ALA A 146 -14.18 5.37 46.37
CA ALA A 146 -14.96 5.97 45.29
C ALA A 146 -14.06 6.62 44.22
N LEU A 147 -13.06 7.40 44.62
CA LEU A 147 -12.11 8.01 43.68
C LEU A 147 -11.26 6.97 42.94
N SER A 148 -10.81 5.93 43.64
CA SER A 148 -10.11 4.80 43.04
C SER A 148 -10.98 4.09 41.99
N SER A 149 -12.28 3.91 42.29
CA SER A 149 -13.26 3.36 41.36
C SER A 149 -13.43 4.23 40.11
N LEU A 150 -13.56 5.56 40.25
CA LEU A 150 -13.64 6.47 39.10
C LEU A 150 -12.40 6.38 38.20
N HIS A 151 -11.20 6.32 38.79
CA HIS A 151 -9.96 6.13 38.04
C HIS A 151 -9.96 4.78 37.28
N ALA A 152 -10.38 3.69 37.93
CA ALA A 152 -10.49 2.38 37.29
C ALA A 152 -11.52 2.36 36.15
N LEU A 153 -12.69 3.00 36.33
CA LEU A 153 -13.72 3.12 35.30
C LEU A 153 -13.24 3.91 34.08
N ALA A 154 -12.49 5.01 34.31
CA ALA A 154 -11.90 5.80 33.23
C ALA A 154 -10.78 5.05 32.48
N ALA A 155 -9.98 4.25 33.20
CA ALA A 155 -8.96 3.39 32.61
C ALA A 155 -9.58 2.25 31.78
N GLY A 156 -10.64 1.62 32.28
CA GLY A 156 -11.39 0.56 31.60
C GLY A 156 -12.29 1.02 30.46
N GLY A 157 -12.55 2.33 30.36
CA GLY A 157 -13.44 2.90 29.35
C GLY A 157 -14.93 2.70 29.62
N GLU A 158 -15.29 2.55 30.90
CA GLU A 158 -16.67 2.39 31.36
C GLU A 158 -17.36 3.74 31.54
N TRP A 159 -17.55 4.46 30.42
CA TRP A 159 -17.92 5.89 30.41
C TRP A 159 -19.25 6.22 31.10
N ARG A 160 -20.26 5.36 30.96
CA ARG A 160 -21.55 5.55 31.64
C ARG A 160 -21.45 5.36 33.14
N ALA A 161 -20.75 4.32 33.58
CA ALA A 161 -20.53 4.06 35.00
C ALA A 161 -19.64 5.15 35.61
N LEU A 162 -18.65 5.67 34.87
CA LEU A 162 -17.85 6.81 35.28
C LEU A 162 -18.70 8.06 35.54
N ALA A 163 -19.61 8.40 34.61
CA ALA A 163 -20.50 9.55 34.78
C ALA A 163 -21.44 9.38 35.99
N ALA A 164 -22.09 8.22 36.12
CA ALA A 164 -22.96 7.92 37.25
C ALA A 164 -22.22 7.94 38.59
N GLY A 165 -20.99 7.39 38.62
CA GLY A 165 -20.14 7.43 39.81
C GLY A 165 -19.71 8.85 40.18
N ALA A 166 -19.40 9.69 39.20
CA ALA A 166 -19.05 11.10 39.44
C ALA A 166 -20.24 11.89 40.02
N GLU A 167 -21.45 11.70 39.47
CA GLU A 167 -22.68 12.31 39.97
C GLU A 167 -23.03 11.83 41.39
N SER A 168 -22.91 10.52 41.65
CA SER A 168 -23.13 9.96 42.98
C SER A 168 -22.14 10.51 44.02
N LEU A 169 -20.87 10.68 43.64
CA LEU A 169 -19.86 11.25 44.53
C LEU A 169 -20.16 12.72 44.82
N LEU A 170 -20.50 13.48 43.78
CA LEU A 170 -20.88 14.90 43.88
C LEU A 170 -22.04 15.11 44.86
N ALA A 171 -23.06 14.25 44.82
CA ALA A 171 -24.22 14.31 45.73
C ALA A 171 -23.90 14.02 47.21
N THR A 172 -22.70 13.49 47.51
CA THR A 172 -22.27 13.14 48.87
C THR A 172 -21.13 14.04 49.39
N LEU A 173 -20.73 15.05 48.61
CA LEU A 173 -19.72 16.01 49.04
C LEU A 173 -20.30 16.97 50.08
N GLY A 174 -19.46 17.34 51.06
CA GLY A 174 -19.74 18.42 52.01
C GLY A 174 -19.01 19.71 51.62
N ASP A 175 -19.33 20.81 52.29
CA ASP A 175 -18.95 22.18 51.92
C ASP A 175 -17.44 22.46 51.80
N ASP A 176 -16.57 21.66 52.45
CA ASP A 176 -15.11 21.90 52.50
C ASP A 176 -14.31 21.38 51.27
N GLU A 177 -14.97 20.80 50.26
CA GLU A 177 -14.31 20.07 49.15
C GLU A 177 -14.48 20.75 47.77
N SER A 178 -14.51 22.09 47.73
CA SER A 178 -14.85 22.86 46.52
C SER A 178 -14.00 22.54 45.28
N ARG A 179 -12.73 22.15 45.46
CA ARG A 179 -11.85 21.75 44.34
C ARG A 179 -12.24 20.40 43.72
N LEU A 180 -12.65 19.44 44.55
CA LEU A 180 -13.10 18.14 44.08
C LEU A 180 -14.50 18.25 43.46
N GLU A 181 -15.36 19.06 44.08
CA GLU A 181 -16.68 19.40 43.55
C GLU A 181 -16.59 19.98 42.13
N SER A 182 -15.74 21.00 41.94
CA SER A 182 -15.46 21.58 40.63
C SER A 182 -14.97 20.55 39.63
N GLY A 183 -13.99 19.71 40.01
CA GLY A 183 -13.44 18.67 39.11
C GLY A 183 -14.47 17.61 38.69
N LEU A 184 -15.39 17.23 39.58
CA LEU A 184 -16.47 16.28 39.27
C LEU A 184 -17.55 16.93 38.40
N HIS A 185 -17.90 18.19 38.66
CA HIS A 185 -18.83 18.95 37.82
C HIS A 185 -18.27 19.10 36.40
N ASP A 186 -17.00 19.52 36.27
CA ASP A 186 -16.30 19.68 35.00
C ASP A 186 -16.25 18.36 34.22
N LEU A 187 -16.00 17.24 34.91
CA LEU A 187 -16.03 15.90 34.31
C LEU A 187 -17.44 15.54 33.77
N ALA A 188 -18.49 15.79 34.55
CA ALA A 188 -19.87 15.46 34.18
C ALA A 188 -20.36 16.22 32.95
N VAL A 189 -19.94 17.48 32.80
CA VAL A 189 -20.26 18.30 31.62
C VAL A 189 -19.27 18.15 30.46
N HIS A 190 -18.19 17.40 30.66
CA HIS A 190 -17.10 17.31 29.70
C HIS A 190 -17.55 16.78 28.32
N PRO A 191 -17.34 17.52 27.21
CA PRO A 191 -17.81 17.12 25.88
C PRO A 191 -17.27 15.76 25.41
N ALA A 192 -16.02 15.44 25.73
CA ALA A 192 -15.43 14.14 25.39
C ALA A 192 -16.14 12.97 26.10
N LEU A 193 -16.50 13.11 27.38
CA LEU A 193 -17.22 12.08 28.12
C LEU A 193 -18.62 11.87 27.53
N ARG A 194 -19.34 12.96 27.24
CA ARG A 194 -20.65 12.93 26.57
C ARG A 194 -20.59 12.25 25.20
N ARG A 195 -19.57 12.55 24.38
CA ARG A 195 -19.35 11.89 23.09
C ARG A 195 -19.12 10.39 23.26
N ARG A 196 -18.31 9.95 24.22
CA ARG A 196 -18.06 8.52 24.47
C ARG A 196 -19.32 7.77 24.94
N ILE A 197 -20.11 8.38 25.84
CA ILE A 197 -21.41 7.83 26.27
C ILE A 197 -22.38 7.70 25.10
N ARG A 198 -22.45 8.74 24.24
CA ARG A 198 -23.26 8.72 23.02
C ARG A 198 -22.81 7.61 22.07
N ALA A 199 -21.50 7.43 21.85
CA ALA A 199 -20.97 6.34 21.01
C ALA A 199 -21.35 4.95 21.54
N GLN A 200 -21.28 4.74 22.85
CA GLN A 200 -21.74 3.50 23.49
C GLN A 200 -23.23 3.26 23.28
N ALA A 201 -24.07 4.31 23.42
CA ALA A 201 -25.50 4.21 23.17
C ALA A 201 -25.80 3.83 21.71
N MET A 202 -25.15 4.52 20.78
CA MET A 202 -25.32 4.31 19.35
C MET A 202 -24.84 2.93 18.90
N SER A 203 -23.91 2.30 19.62
CA SER A 203 -23.40 0.95 19.32
C SER A 203 -24.46 -0.15 19.41
N ALA A 204 -25.59 0.11 20.09
CA ALA A 204 -26.73 -0.81 20.15
C ALA A 204 -27.71 -0.66 18.97
N LEU A 205 -27.64 0.46 18.23
CA LEU A 205 -28.52 0.72 17.09
C LEU A 205 -28.22 -0.25 15.94
N GLU A 206 -29.26 -0.81 15.33
CA GLU A 206 -29.12 -1.83 14.28
C GLU A 206 -28.23 -1.39 13.10
N PRO A 207 -28.37 -0.17 12.54
CA PRO A 207 -27.48 0.29 11.47
C PRO A 207 -26.00 0.30 11.89
N VAL A 208 -25.70 0.70 13.13
CA VAL A 208 -24.33 0.73 13.67
C VAL A 208 -23.81 -0.68 13.92
N ARG A 209 -24.64 -1.61 14.42
CA ARG A 209 -24.27 -3.03 14.57
C ARG A 209 -23.93 -3.64 13.21
N ARG A 210 -24.76 -3.42 12.19
CA ARG A 210 -24.52 -3.90 10.83
C ARG A 210 -23.24 -3.30 10.24
N TYR A 211 -23.01 -2.00 10.41
CA TYR A 211 -21.77 -1.35 9.98
C TYR A 211 -20.55 -1.98 10.64
N ARG A 212 -20.58 -2.18 11.96
CA ARG A 212 -19.49 -2.83 12.71
C ARG A 212 -19.26 -4.27 12.26
N ALA A 213 -20.32 -5.04 12.01
CA ALA A 213 -20.22 -6.41 11.50
C ALA A 213 -19.56 -6.45 10.11
N LEU A 214 -19.94 -5.55 9.20
CA LEU A 214 -19.29 -5.41 7.89
C LEU A 214 -17.81 -5.02 8.02
N ARG A 215 -17.49 -4.08 8.92
CA ARG A 215 -16.10 -3.68 9.20
C ARG A 215 -15.29 -4.82 9.82
N ALA A 216 -15.89 -5.65 10.67
CA ALA A 216 -15.23 -6.81 11.28
C ALA A 216 -14.94 -7.94 10.28
N ARG A 217 -15.67 -7.99 9.15
CA ARG A 217 -15.36 -8.87 8.01
C ARG A 217 -14.15 -8.43 7.19
N ARG A 218 -13.58 -7.23 7.44
CA ARG A 218 -12.24 -6.91 6.91
C ARG A 218 -11.23 -7.87 7.53
N VAL A 219 -10.13 -8.08 6.80
CA VAL A 219 -8.86 -8.72 7.20
C VAL A 219 -8.64 -8.72 8.73
N PRO A 220 -8.04 -9.76 9.32
CA PRO A 220 -8.05 -9.98 10.77
C PRO A 220 -7.76 -8.71 11.57
N PRO A 221 -8.51 -8.45 12.67
CA PRO A 221 -8.34 -7.24 13.46
C PRO A 221 -6.87 -6.98 13.79
N ALA A 222 -6.43 -5.73 13.67
CA ALA A 222 -5.06 -5.36 14.03
C ALA A 222 -4.75 -5.79 15.46
N GLY A 223 -3.64 -6.52 15.65
CA GLY A 223 -3.25 -7.09 16.94
C GLY A 223 -3.90 -8.44 17.30
N SER A 224 -4.78 -8.99 16.44
CA SER A 224 -5.24 -10.38 16.58
C SER A 224 -4.11 -11.36 16.29
N GLU A 225 -4.17 -12.56 16.88
CA GLU A 225 -3.21 -13.64 16.63
C GLU A 225 -3.13 -13.97 15.13
N VAL A 226 -4.26 -14.01 14.43
CA VAL A 226 -4.31 -14.23 12.99
C VAL A 226 -3.62 -13.11 12.20
N ALA A 227 -3.77 -11.84 12.60
CA ALA A 227 -3.04 -10.72 11.97
C ALA A 227 -1.53 -10.81 12.22
N LEU A 228 -1.12 -11.21 13.44
CA LEU A 228 0.28 -11.41 13.78
C LEU A 228 0.89 -12.57 12.99
N ASP A 229 0.16 -13.67 12.82
CA ASP A 229 0.62 -14.84 12.09
C ASP A 229 0.69 -14.59 10.59
N GLN A 230 -0.29 -13.88 10.02
CA GLN A 230 -0.23 -13.40 8.64
C GLN A 230 0.95 -12.44 8.44
N GLY A 231 1.19 -11.52 9.37
CA GLY A 231 2.35 -10.62 9.35
C GLY A 231 3.67 -11.38 9.40
N ARG A 232 3.78 -12.39 10.28
CA ARG A 232 4.96 -13.26 10.37
C ARG A 232 5.16 -14.10 9.11
N ALA A 233 4.10 -14.60 8.49
CA ALA A 233 4.17 -15.33 7.23
C ALA A 233 4.66 -14.42 6.08
N ALA A 234 4.06 -13.24 5.91
CA ALA A 234 4.46 -12.27 4.89
C ALA A 234 5.93 -11.82 5.07
N ALA A 235 6.38 -11.61 6.31
CA ALA A 235 7.78 -11.28 6.60
C ALA A 235 8.75 -12.41 6.20
N ARG A 236 8.39 -13.67 6.48
CA ARG A 236 9.18 -14.84 6.06
C ARG A 236 9.24 -14.97 4.53
N GLU A 237 8.12 -14.78 3.85
CA GLU A 237 8.06 -14.80 2.38
C GLU A 237 8.92 -13.70 1.76
N GLY A 238 8.87 -12.48 2.32
CA GLY A 238 9.73 -11.36 1.93
C GLY A 238 11.21 -11.69 2.07
N ALA A 239 11.63 -12.20 3.24
CA ALA A 239 13.02 -12.58 3.48
C ALA A 239 13.51 -13.72 2.56
N GLN A 240 12.64 -14.71 2.28
CA GLN A 240 12.95 -15.79 1.33
C GLN A 240 13.11 -15.26 -0.09
N ALA A 241 12.23 -14.34 -0.51
CA ALA A 241 12.32 -13.71 -1.83
C ALA A 241 13.62 -12.90 -1.97
N GLU A 242 14.00 -12.13 -0.95
CA GLU A 242 15.24 -11.34 -0.95
C GLU A 242 16.48 -12.24 -1.00
N HIS A 243 16.49 -13.31 -0.20
CA HIS A 243 17.57 -14.29 -0.22
C HIS A 243 17.73 -14.95 -1.60
N ALA A 244 16.62 -15.38 -2.22
CA ALA A 244 16.62 -15.99 -3.54
C ALA A 244 17.09 -15.01 -4.64
N ALA A 245 16.70 -13.74 -4.52
CA ALA A 245 17.13 -12.68 -5.43
C ALA A 245 18.64 -12.42 -5.31
N ALA A 246 19.15 -12.27 -4.09
CA ALA A 246 20.58 -12.09 -3.84
C ALA A 246 21.41 -13.26 -4.39
N GLU A 247 20.95 -14.50 -4.19
CA GLU A 247 21.64 -15.68 -4.72
C GLU A 247 21.65 -15.74 -6.24
N ALA A 248 20.52 -15.42 -6.88
CA ALA A 248 20.47 -15.31 -8.34
C ALA A 248 21.45 -14.26 -8.88
N LEU A 249 21.52 -13.08 -8.24
CA LEU A 249 22.44 -12.02 -8.64
C LEU A 249 23.91 -12.34 -8.33
N ARG A 250 24.21 -13.19 -7.34
CA ARG A 250 25.58 -13.71 -7.12
C ARG A 250 26.03 -14.58 -8.29
N GLN A 251 25.15 -15.42 -8.82
CA GLN A 251 25.47 -16.22 -10.02
C GLN A 251 25.71 -15.33 -11.24
N VAL A 252 24.89 -14.28 -11.44
CA VAL A 252 25.11 -13.29 -12.49
C VAL A 252 26.46 -12.60 -12.31
N THR A 253 26.78 -12.19 -11.09
CA THR A 253 28.04 -11.51 -10.77
C THR A 253 29.26 -12.41 -11.01
N ALA A 254 29.18 -13.70 -10.65
CA ALA A 254 30.23 -14.67 -10.95
C ALA A 254 30.44 -14.80 -12.47
N PHE A 255 29.36 -14.90 -13.24
CA PHE A 255 29.41 -14.90 -14.70
C PHE A 255 30.07 -13.63 -15.27
N LEU A 256 29.76 -12.44 -14.75
CA LEU A 256 30.39 -11.19 -15.20
C LEU A 256 31.88 -11.12 -14.85
N ASN A 257 32.27 -11.60 -13.67
CA ASN A 257 33.68 -11.69 -13.26
C ASN A 257 34.47 -12.69 -14.12
N ASP A 258 33.87 -13.84 -14.48
CA ASP A 258 34.48 -14.83 -15.37
C ASP A 258 34.77 -14.21 -16.76
N LEU A 259 33.85 -13.39 -17.28
CA LEU A 259 34.03 -12.68 -18.56
C LEU A 259 35.08 -11.56 -18.52
N GLU A 260 35.26 -10.90 -17.37
CA GLU A 260 36.31 -9.86 -17.21
C GLU A 260 37.72 -10.49 -17.10
N GLY A 261 37.81 -11.81 -16.88
CA GLY A 261 39.04 -12.60 -16.99
C GLY A 261 40.11 -12.28 -15.95
N GLY A 262 39.71 -11.81 -14.76
CA GLY A 262 40.65 -11.45 -13.68
C GLY A 262 41.51 -10.21 -13.97
N SER A 263 41.17 -9.44 -15.01
CA SER A 263 41.86 -8.19 -15.34
C SER A 263 41.72 -7.16 -14.20
N ALA A 264 42.76 -6.35 -13.95
CA ALA A 264 42.79 -5.24 -12.98
C ALA A 264 41.84 -4.06 -13.29
N ARG A 265 40.73 -4.31 -14.02
CA ARG A 265 39.76 -3.30 -14.49
C ARG A 265 38.52 -3.22 -13.59
N GLY A 266 38.52 -3.91 -12.45
CA GLY A 266 37.45 -3.87 -11.44
C GLY A 266 36.68 -5.18 -11.29
N SER A 267 36.07 -5.36 -10.13
CA SER A 267 35.31 -6.56 -9.76
C SER A 267 33.82 -6.25 -9.59
N TYR A 268 32.96 -7.18 -10.00
CA TYR A 268 31.52 -7.11 -9.77
C TYR A 268 31.21 -7.74 -8.41
N ARG A 269 30.33 -7.08 -7.63
CA ARG A 269 29.82 -7.60 -6.36
C ARG A 269 28.33 -7.31 -6.16
N VAL A 270 27.67 -8.19 -5.42
CA VAL A 270 26.29 -8.00 -4.99
C VAL A 270 26.26 -7.24 -3.67
N LEU A 271 25.37 -6.27 -3.56
CA LEU A 271 25.06 -5.56 -2.32
C LEU A 271 23.58 -5.68 -2.01
N ARG A 272 23.23 -5.94 -0.75
CA ARG A 272 21.84 -5.99 -0.27
C ARG A 272 21.51 -4.77 0.58
N THR A 273 20.24 -4.38 0.64
CA THR A 273 19.75 -3.28 1.50
C THR A 273 20.60 -2.03 1.33
N LEU A 274 20.68 -1.51 0.10
CA LEU A 274 21.45 -0.32 -0.20
C LEU A 274 20.66 0.93 0.26
N LEU A 275 21.12 1.59 1.32
CA LEU A 275 20.48 2.75 1.91
C LEU A 275 20.92 4.05 1.23
N THR A 276 19.93 4.84 0.82
CA THR A 276 20.14 6.11 0.11
C THR A 276 20.67 7.17 1.08
N PRO A 277 21.84 7.79 0.79
CA PRO A 277 22.45 8.81 1.65
C PRO A 277 21.52 10.01 1.87
N ARG A 278 21.64 10.68 3.02
CA ARG A 278 20.78 11.83 3.36
C ARG A 278 20.89 12.97 2.36
N GLU A 279 22.05 13.12 1.74
CA GLU A 279 22.34 14.11 0.71
C GLU A 279 21.51 13.89 -0.56
N LEU A 280 21.08 12.65 -0.83
CA LEU A 280 20.24 12.27 -1.97
C LEU A 280 18.79 11.99 -1.54
N SER A 281 18.58 11.65 -0.27
CA SER A 281 17.28 11.48 0.36
C SER A 281 16.70 12.86 0.66
N GLY A 282 15.89 13.41 -0.25
CA GLY A 282 15.26 14.74 -0.12
C GLY A 282 14.24 14.92 1.04
N GLY A 283 14.47 14.32 2.21
CA GLY A 283 13.82 14.57 3.51
C GLY A 283 12.33 14.26 3.62
N GLY A 284 11.66 13.85 2.54
CA GLY A 284 10.23 13.61 2.52
C GLY A 284 9.86 12.13 2.64
N ASP A 285 8.90 11.84 3.53
CA ASP A 285 8.23 10.56 3.90
C ASP A 285 7.70 9.69 2.72
N ARG A 286 7.92 10.08 1.46
CA ARG A 286 7.36 9.44 0.25
C ARG A 286 8.41 8.91 -0.74
N SER A 287 9.71 9.03 -0.46
CA SER A 287 10.76 8.41 -1.27
C SER A 287 11.02 6.96 -0.91
N LYS A 288 11.56 6.21 -1.88
CA LYS A 288 12.28 4.97 -1.59
C LYS A 288 13.66 5.35 -1.05
N GLU A 289 13.97 4.87 0.16
CA GLU A 289 15.23 5.16 0.86
C GLU A 289 16.14 3.93 0.93
N GLU A 290 15.63 2.77 0.53
CA GLU A 290 16.32 1.48 0.57
C GLU A 290 16.10 0.76 -0.75
N TRP A 291 17.15 0.11 -1.28
CA TRP A 291 17.11 -0.72 -2.47
C TRP A 291 17.53 -2.14 -2.13
N ASP A 292 16.71 -3.11 -2.52
CA ASP A 292 16.81 -4.46 -1.95
C ASP A 292 18.11 -5.16 -2.37
N VAL A 293 18.44 -5.17 -3.67
CA VAL A 293 19.68 -5.78 -4.17
C VAL A 293 20.27 -5.00 -5.35
N ALA A 294 21.59 -4.83 -5.39
CA ALA A 294 22.31 -4.19 -6.48
C ALA A 294 23.54 -5.01 -6.90
N ILE A 295 23.89 -4.95 -8.19
CA ILE A 295 25.23 -5.32 -8.67
C ILE A 295 26.02 -4.04 -8.87
N VAL A 296 27.18 -3.95 -8.23
CA VAL A 296 28.11 -2.83 -8.36
C VAL A 296 29.41 -3.34 -8.96
N ARG A 297 29.96 -2.59 -9.92
CA ARG A 297 31.33 -2.76 -10.38
C ARG A 297 32.23 -1.84 -9.56
N SER A 298 33.08 -2.41 -8.71
CA SER A 298 34.10 -1.66 -7.98
C SER A 298 35.30 -1.37 -8.88
N ALA A 299 35.86 -0.17 -8.78
CA ALA A 299 37.23 0.11 -9.19
C ALA A 299 38.13 0.02 -7.95
N ASP A 300 39.35 -0.50 -8.08
CA ASP A 300 40.21 -0.92 -6.94
C ASP A 300 40.25 0.11 -5.78
N ASP A 301 40.55 1.38 -6.07
CA ASP A 301 40.61 2.47 -5.07
C ASP A 301 39.57 3.59 -5.32
N GLY A 302 38.59 3.36 -6.20
CA GLY A 302 37.69 4.40 -6.72
C GLY A 302 36.21 4.19 -6.35
N PRO A 303 35.36 5.21 -6.58
CA PRO A 303 33.92 5.01 -6.52
C PRO A 303 33.49 4.02 -7.60
N GLY A 304 32.67 3.04 -7.21
CA GLY A 304 32.10 2.06 -8.11
C GLY A 304 30.89 2.57 -8.89
N ASP A 305 30.44 1.77 -9.85
CA ASP A 305 29.28 2.06 -10.68
C ASP A 305 28.17 1.03 -10.42
N VAL A 306 26.92 1.49 -10.32
CA VAL A 306 25.73 0.63 -10.32
C VAL A 306 25.57 0.04 -11.72
N VAL A 307 25.58 -1.28 -11.79
CA VAL A 307 25.44 -2.05 -13.03
C VAL A 307 24.02 -2.57 -13.18
N LEU A 308 23.41 -2.99 -12.07
CA LEU A 308 22.04 -3.48 -12.01
C LEU A 308 21.46 -3.14 -10.64
N LEU A 309 20.20 -2.73 -10.61
CA LEU A 309 19.42 -2.49 -9.41
C LEU A 309 18.16 -3.36 -9.49
N ALA A 310 17.91 -4.15 -8.46
CA ALA A 310 16.79 -5.07 -8.40
C ALA A 310 15.93 -4.78 -7.19
N GLU A 311 14.64 -4.61 -7.45
CA GLU A 311 13.62 -4.55 -6.43
C GLU A 311 12.96 -5.91 -6.27
N VAL A 312 12.87 -6.40 -5.04
CA VAL A 312 12.37 -7.75 -4.75
C VAL A 312 10.94 -7.66 -4.29
N LYS A 313 10.06 -8.48 -4.87
CA LYS A 313 8.67 -8.63 -4.42
C LYS A 313 8.34 -10.09 -4.15
N ALA A 314 7.68 -10.33 -3.02
CA ALA A 314 7.17 -11.65 -2.65
C ALA A 314 6.02 -12.11 -3.56
N ALA A 315 5.33 -11.20 -4.26
CA ALA A 315 4.24 -11.53 -5.16
C ALA A 315 4.24 -10.65 -6.43
N PRO A 316 3.89 -11.19 -7.61
CA PRO A 316 3.80 -10.42 -8.85
C PRO A 316 2.77 -9.29 -8.82
N ALA A 317 1.67 -9.44 -8.09
CA ALA A 317 0.66 -8.38 -8.00
C ALA A 317 1.16 -7.10 -7.29
N ALA A 318 2.23 -7.17 -6.50
CA ALA A 318 2.70 -6.05 -5.70
C ALA A 318 3.44 -4.97 -6.51
N VAL A 319 3.99 -5.32 -7.69
CA VAL A 319 4.82 -4.39 -8.48
C VAL A 319 4.03 -3.19 -9.02
N THR A 320 2.73 -3.36 -9.30
CA THR A 320 1.89 -2.30 -9.86
C THR A 320 1.76 -1.10 -8.91
N SER A 321 1.52 -1.36 -7.62
CA SER A 321 1.44 -0.31 -6.60
C SER A 321 2.82 0.27 -6.25
N ASP A 322 3.88 -0.50 -6.44
CA ASP A 322 5.24 -0.11 -6.08
C ASP A 322 5.92 0.76 -7.15
N MET A 323 5.68 0.50 -8.43
CA MET A 323 6.36 1.16 -9.56
C MET A 323 6.36 2.69 -9.48
N PRO A 324 5.26 3.39 -9.14
CA PRO A 324 5.30 4.85 -8.99
C PRO A 324 6.26 5.33 -7.89
N ARG A 325 6.42 4.57 -6.81
CA ARG A 325 7.38 4.87 -5.73
C ARG A 325 8.81 4.60 -6.22
N LEU A 326 9.02 3.49 -6.93
CA LEU A 326 10.31 3.14 -7.52
C LEU A 326 10.82 4.23 -8.48
N LEU A 327 9.99 4.64 -9.45
CA LEU A 327 10.31 5.71 -10.42
C LEU A 327 10.68 7.02 -9.73
N ARG A 328 9.95 7.42 -8.67
CA ARG A 328 10.30 8.62 -7.89
C ARG A 328 11.63 8.48 -7.15
N GLY A 329 11.95 7.28 -6.64
CA GLY A 329 13.25 7.00 -6.01
C GLY A 329 14.39 7.12 -7.02
N LEU A 330 14.22 6.55 -8.21
CA LEU A 330 15.21 6.60 -9.29
C LEU A 330 15.44 8.04 -9.78
N ALA A 331 14.36 8.80 -10.00
CA ALA A 331 14.45 10.21 -10.39
C ALA A 331 15.18 11.07 -9.35
N ARG A 332 15.15 10.68 -8.06
CA ARG A 332 15.94 11.35 -7.01
C ARG A 332 17.41 10.96 -7.05
N LEU A 333 17.72 9.66 -7.19
CA LEU A 333 19.11 9.23 -7.41
C LEU A 333 19.73 9.92 -8.63
N ALA A 334 18.92 10.15 -9.67
CA ALA A 334 19.36 10.80 -10.88
C ALA A 334 19.73 12.29 -10.73
N GLN A 335 19.38 12.92 -9.60
CA GLN A 335 19.79 14.28 -9.26
C GLN A 335 21.20 14.38 -8.69
N ALA A 336 21.89 13.25 -8.48
CA ALA A 336 23.27 13.22 -8.02
C ALA A 336 24.19 14.06 -8.92
N ASP A 337 25.10 14.81 -8.31
CA ASP A 337 26.18 15.48 -9.03
C ASP A 337 27.06 14.43 -9.72
N ALA A 338 27.15 14.51 -11.05
CA ALA A 338 27.89 13.57 -11.87
C ALA A 338 29.39 13.47 -11.50
N GLY A 339 29.97 14.55 -10.97
CA GLY A 339 31.39 14.59 -10.55
C GLY A 339 31.63 14.10 -9.12
N ALA A 340 30.57 13.90 -8.33
CA ALA A 340 30.67 13.52 -6.93
C ALA A 340 30.68 12.00 -6.71
N ALA A 341 31.02 11.58 -5.50
CA ALA A 341 30.90 10.21 -5.03
C ALA A 341 30.12 10.18 -3.72
N PHE A 342 29.18 9.25 -3.60
CA PHE A 342 28.24 9.16 -2.48
C PHE A 342 28.42 7.83 -1.76
N THR A 343 28.40 7.85 -0.42
CA THR A 343 28.59 6.65 0.40
C THR A 343 27.24 6.07 0.81
N PHE A 344 26.90 4.91 0.25
CA PHE A 344 25.69 4.17 0.62
C PHE A 344 26.03 3.15 1.70
N ALA A 345 25.18 3.06 2.72
CA ALA A 345 25.25 1.96 3.68
C ALA A 345 24.58 0.72 3.07
N SER A 346 25.12 -0.46 3.37
CA SER A 346 24.56 -1.75 2.98
C SER A 346 24.85 -2.78 4.07
N VAL A 347 24.03 -3.81 4.18
CA VAL A 347 24.31 -4.95 5.08
C VAL A 347 25.58 -5.71 4.69
N ASP A 348 26.07 -5.53 3.45
CA ASP A 348 27.32 -6.11 2.94
C ASP A 348 28.49 -5.11 3.03
N GLY A 349 28.35 -4.03 3.81
CA GLY A 349 29.34 -2.99 4.04
C GLY A 349 29.11 -1.72 3.23
N ALA A 350 29.70 -0.62 3.67
CA ALA A 350 29.56 0.66 2.97
C ALA A 350 30.19 0.61 1.56
N VAL A 351 29.56 1.28 0.59
CA VAL A 351 30.06 1.42 -0.78
C VAL A 351 30.06 2.88 -1.20
N ARG A 352 31.12 3.32 -1.90
CA ARG A 352 31.15 4.62 -2.57
C ARG A 352 30.70 4.43 -4.01
N LEU A 353 29.65 5.14 -4.42
CA LEU A 353 29.09 5.10 -5.77
C LEU A 353 29.29 6.43 -6.48
N ARG A 354 29.63 6.35 -7.77
CA ARG A 354 29.87 7.51 -8.63
C ARG A 354 28.54 8.18 -8.99
N GLY A 355 28.46 9.50 -8.84
CA GLY A 355 27.26 10.26 -9.16
C GLY A 355 26.84 10.16 -10.63
N SER A 356 27.79 10.05 -11.57
CA SER A 356 27.46 9.82 -12.99
C SER A 356 26.75 8.48 -13.23
N SER A 357 27.07 7.45 -12.44
CA SER A 357 26.38 6.15 -12.51
C SER A 357 24.96 6.26 -11.93
N LEU A 358 24.77 6.99 -10.84
CA LEU A 358 23.44 7.26 -10.28
C LEU A 358 22.57 8.09 -11.24
N ARG A 359 23.16 9.07 -11.94
CA ARG A 359 22.50 9.87 -12.96
C ARG A 359 22.01 9.05 -14.16
N ALA A 360 22.71 7.97 -14.51
CA ALA A 360 22.29 7.05 -15.56
C ALA A 360 21.03 6.23 -15.21
N LEU A 361 20.57 6.26 -13.95
CA LEU A 361 19.34 5.61 -13.50
C LEU A 361 18.08 6.49 -13.71
N ASP A 362 18.21 7.63 -14.41
CA ASP A 362 17.08 8.50 -14.71
C ASP A 362 15.98 7.76 -15.50
N PRO A 363 14.73 7.69 -14.99
CA PRO A 363 13.67 6.97 -15.68
C PRO A 363 13.25 7.67 -16.99
N PRO A 364 13.22 6.97 -18.14
CA PRO A 364 12.69 7.53 -19.37
C PRO A 364 11.15 7.64 -19.29
N GLY A 365 10.66 8.82 -18.92
CA GLY A 365 9.24 9.10 -18.75
C GLY A 365 8.61 8.29 -17.61
N ARG A 366 7.78 7.30 -17.95
CA ARG A 366 7.10 6.42 -16.98
C ARG A 366 7.58 4.96 -17.04
N SER A 367 8.74 4.72 -17.64
CA SER A 367 9.34 3.40 -17.77
C SER A 367 10.56 3.25 -16.87
N LEU A 368 10.85 2.01 -16.46
CA LEU A 368 12.10 1.71 -15.78
C LEU A 368 13.27 1.78 -16.76
N PRO A 369 14.43 2.31 -16.34
CA PRO A 369 15.64 2.25 -17.14
C PRO A 369 16.14 0.79 -17.22
N GLU A 370 16.86 0.45 -18.29
CA GLU A 370 17.34 -0.93 -18.57
C GLU A 370 18.06 -1.62 -17.39
N PRO A 371 18.93 -0.95 -16.60
CA PRO A 371 19.59 -1.58 -15.46
C PRO A 371 18.72 -1.70 -14.21
N VAL A 372 17.40 -1.46 -14.28
CA VAL A 372 16.48 -1.62 -13.15
C VAL A 372 15.45 -2.70 -13.44
N ILE A 373 15.38 -3.71 -12.57
CA ILE A 373 14.47 -4.86 -12.72
C ILE A 373 13.68 -5.13 -11.44
N TYR A 374 12.60 -5.88 -11.58
CA TYR A 374 11.95 -6.55 -10.45
C TYR A 374 12.36 -8.03 -10.39
N LEU A 375 12.59 -8.57 -9.19
CA LEU A 375 12.83 -9.99 -8.95
C LEU A 375 11.73 -10.59 -8.08
N CYS A 376 11.36 -11.83 -8.39
CA CYS A 376 10.38 -12.58 -7.65
C CYS A 376 10.69 -14.07 -7.67
N SER A 377 10.46 -14.73 -6.54
CA SER A 377 10.58 -16.18 -6.39
C SER A 377 9.23 -16.90 -6.36
N ALA A 378 8.11 -16.18 -6.39
CA ALA A 378 6.79 -16.78 -6.35
C ALA A 378 6.45 -17.51 -7.66
N PRO A 379 5.62 -18.56 -7.62
CA PRO A 379 5.13 -19.21 -8.84
C PRO A 379 4.34 -18.23 -9.72
N THR A 380 4.23 -18.57 -11.01
CA THR A 380 3.39 -17.82 -11.95
C THR A 380 1.94 -17.88 -11.52
N GLU A 381 1.26 -16.73 -11.51
CA GLU A 381 -0.16 -16.65 -11.20
C GLU A 381 -0.98 -17.35 -12.29
N SER A 382 -1.91 -18.23 -11.90
CA SER A 382 -2.76 -18.93 -12.85
C SER A 382 -3.73 -18.00 -13.60
N ARG A 383 -4.12 -16.89 -12.97
CA ARG A 383 -5.07 -15.90 -13.51
C ARG A 383 -4.72 -14.48 -13.04
N PRO A 384 -3.79 -13.78 -13.72
CA PRO A 384 -3.50 -12.38 -13.41
C PRO A 384 -4.74 -11.50 -13.65
N THR A 385 -5.02 -10.57 -12.75
CA THR A 385 -6.19 -9.67 -12.84
C THR A 385 -5.91 -8.48 -13.77
N LEU A 386 -6.83 -8.19 -14.70
CA LEU A 386 -6.76 -7.01 -15.58
C LEU A 386 -7.16 -5.71 -14.88
N LEU A 387 -8.00 -5.80 -13.85
CA LEU A 387 -8.42 -4.67 -13.02
C LEU A 387 -8.00 -4.93 -11.57
N GLY A 388 -7.05 -4.14 -11.08
CA GLY A 388 -6.51 -4.29 -9.73
C GLY A 388 -7.52 -3.95 -8.63
N ALA A 389 -7.34 -4.52 -7.43
CA ALA A 389 -8.21 -4.25 -6.28
C ALA A 389 -8.26 -2.75 -5.89
N ALA A 390 -7.13 -2.04 -6.01
CA ALA A 390 -7.07 -0.60 -5.76
C ALA A 390 -7.92 0.20 -6.76
N ALA A 391 -7.85 -0.12 -8.05
CA ALA A 391 -8.68 0.51 -9.08
C ALA A 391 -10.17 0.25 -8.83
N LYS A 392 -10.56 -0.99 -8.46
CA LYS A 392 -11.94 -1.32 -8.06
C LYS A 392 -12.39 -0.48 -6.87
N ALA A 393 -11.59 -0.42 -5.80
CA ALA A 393 -11.94 0.33 -4.61
C ALA A 393 -12.13 1.83 -4.89
N VAL A 394 -11.29 2.43 -5.74
CA VAL A 394 -11.42 3.82 -6.18
C VAL A 394 -12.71 4.02 -6.98
N LEU A 395 -12.96 3.20 -8.01
CA LEU A 395 -14.18 3.28 -8.82
C LEU A 395 -15.46 3.13 -7.99
N LEU A 396 -15.46 2.19 -7.05
CA LEU A 396 -16.57 1.96 -6.13
C LEU A 396 -16.77 3.14 -5.16
N SER A 397 -15.69 3.81 -4.75
CA SER A 397 -15.75 4.95 -3.82
C SER A 397 -16.15 6.28 -4.48
N GLU A 398 -16.29 6.33 -5.81
CA GLU A 398 -16.72 7.56 -6.49
C GLU A 398 -18.15 7.97 -6.11
N PRO A 399 -18.46 9.29 -6.02
CA PRO A 399 -19.76 9.76 -5.54
C PRO A 399 -20.95 9.18 -6.30
N ALA A 400 -20.89 9.12 -7.64
CA ALA A 400 -21.97 8.55 -8.45
C ALA A 400 -22.12 7.03 -8.25
N SER A 401 -21.02 6.31 -7.97
CA SER A 401 -21.06 4.89 -7.61
C SER A 401 -21.77 4.66 -6.27
N LEU A 402 -21.51 5.52 -5.27
CA LEU A 402 -22.19 5.46 -3.97
C LEU A 402 -23.68 5.79 -4.10
N VAL A 403 -24.06 6.82 -4.87
CA VAL A 403 -25.46 7.14 -5.14
C VAL A 403 -26.19 5.97 -5.80
N PHE A 404 -25.58 5.37 -6.83
CA PHE A 404 -26.11 4.18 -7.49
C PHE A 404 -26.28 3.00 -6.53
N ALA A 405 -25.30 2.75 -5.67
CA ALA A 405 -25.34 1.67 -4.70
C ALA A 405 -26.36 1.90 -3.57
N CYS A 406 -26.55 3.14 -3.12
CA CYS A 406 -27.61 3.51 -2.18
C CYS A 406 -28.98 3.22 -2.79
N ALA A 407 -29.23 3.65 -4.03
CA ALA A 407 -30.49 3.36 -4.72
C ALA A 407 -30.76 1.84 -4.85
N LEU A 408 -29.74 1.04 -5.18
CA LEU A 408 -29.85 -0.43 -5.17
C LEU A 408 -30.22 -0.97 -3.78
N ALA A 409 -29.61 -0.43 -2.73
CA ALA A 409 -29.86 -0.86 -1.36
C ALA A 409 -31.26 -0.51 -0.86
N ASP A 410 -31.88 0.51 -1.46
CA ASP A 410 -33.28 0.92 -1.24
C ASP A 410 -34.27 0.12 -2.12
N GLY A 411 -33.78 -0.89 -2.85
CA GLY A 411 -34.60 -1.77 -3.70
C GLY A 411 -34.90 -1.20 -5.08
N ALA A 412 -34.31 -0.07 -5.47
CA ALA A 412 -34.48 0.49 -6.79
C ALA A 412 -33.62 -0.24 -7.84
N ALA A 413 -33.97 -0.07 -9.12
CA ALA A 413 -33.19 -0.52 -10.26
C ALA A 413 -32.63 0.69 -11.05
N PRO A 414 -31.62 1.41 -10.51
CA PRO A 414 -31.09 2.60 -11.17
C PRO A 414 -30.49 2.25 -12.54
N PRO A 415 -30.71 3.09 -13.57
CA PRO A 415 -30.11 2.89 -14.89
C PRO A 415 -28.59 3.09 -14.80
N HIS A 416 -27.82 2.26 -15.51
CA HIS A 416 -26.35 2.36 -15.51
C HIS A 416 -25.85 3.70 -16.05
N ALA A 417 -26.63 4.38 -16.91
CA ALA A 417 -26.32 5.73 -17.41
C ALA A 417 -26.10 6.75 -16.27
N GLY A 418 -26.67 6.54 -15.08
CA GLY A 418 -26.40 7.36 -13.89
C GLY A 418 -24.94 7.33 -13.41
N LEU A 419 -24.12 6.38 -13.89
CA LEU A 419 -22.69 6.27 -13.61
C LEU A 419 -21.81 7.04 -14.61
N ARG A 420 -22.41 7.73 -15.59
CA ARG A 420 -21.68 8.54 -16.57
C ARG A 420 -20.69 9.55 -15.94
N PRO A 421 -21.01 10.21 -14.80
CA PRO A 421 -20.06 11.11 -14.14
C PRO A 421 -18.73 10.44 -13.76
N VAL A 422 -18.71 9.13 -13.47
CA VAL A 422 -17.47 8.40 -13.17
C VAL A 422 -16.59 8.28 -14.42
N TRP A 423 -17.20 8.01 -15.57
CA TRP A 423 -16.51 7.94 -16.85
C TRP A 423 -15.93 9.29 -17.25
N ASP A 424 -16.74 10.35 -17.19
CA ASP A 424 -16.31 11.70 -17.59
C ASP A 424 -15.20 12.26 -16.66
N ALA A 425 -15.17 11.80 -15.40
CA ALA A 425 -14.14 12.16 -14.43
C ALA A 425 -12.78 11.49 -14.69
N LEU A 426 -12.73 10.29 -15.27
CA LEU A 426 -11.51 9.47 -15.39
C LEU A 426 -10.27 10.21 -15.94
N PRO A 427 -10.36 10.95 -17.08
CA PRO A 427 -9.19 11.63 -17.64
C PRO A 427 -8.87 12.97 -16.95
N HIS A 428 -9.85 13.59 -16.29
CA HIS A 428 -9.71 14.95 -15.78
C HIS A 428 -9.32 15.02 -14.30
N GLU A 429 -9.66 13.98 -13.53
CA GLU A 429 -9.57 14.03 -12.08
C GLU A 429 -8.28 13.43 -11.55
N THR A 430 -7.51 14.22 -10.80
CA THR A 430 -6.20 13.80 -10.28
C THR A 430 -6.29 12.55 -9.40
N ARG A 431 -7.39 12.40 -8.64
CA ARG A 431 -7.63 11.21 -7.80
C ARG A 431 -7.80 9.91 -8.61
N LEU A 432 -8.29 10.01 -9.85
CA LEU A 432 -8.53 8.88 -10.76
C LEU A 432 -7.33 8.56 -11.64
N ARG A 433 -6.28 9.40 -11.64
CA ARG A 433 -5.12 9.21 -12.50
C ARG A 433 -4.41 7.87 -12.32
N ALA A 434 -4.34 7.35 -11.09
CA ALA A 434 -3.79 6.01 -10.84
C ALA A 434 -4.67 4.90 -11.46
N THR A 435 -5.99 5.05 -11.37
CA THR A 435 -6.97 4.15 -12.00
C THR A 435 -6.86 4.21 -13.52
N LEU A 436 -6.79 5.40 -14.11
CA LEU A 436 -6.63 5.59 -15.54
C LEU A 436 -5.37 4.90 -16.08
N ASN A 437 -4.26 4.96 -15.33
CA ASN A 437 -2.98 4.39 -15.73
C ASN A 437 -2.77 2.95 -15.22
N GLN A 438 -3.80 2.29 -14.67
CA GLN A 438 -3.61 1.04 -13.92
C GLN A 438 -3.08 -0.10 -14.78
N TYR A 439 -3.60 -0.27 -16.00
CA TYR A 439 -3.16 -1.33 -16.90
C TYR A 439 -1.75 -1.08 -17.44
N ASP A 440 -1.48 0.11 -18.00
CA ASP A 440 -0.14 0.43 -18.51
C ASP A 440 0.94 0.36 -17.42
N THR A 441 0.64 0.82 -16.21
CA THR A 441 1.55 0.68 -15.05
C THR A 441 1.80 -0.79 -14.72
N ALA A 442 0.74 -1.60 -14.63
CA ALA A 442 0.88 -3.04 -14.36
C ALA A 442 1.68 -3.75 -15.46
N ARG A 443 1.40 -3.44 -16.72
CA ARG A 443 2.11 -4.00 -17.87
C ARG A 443 3.60 -3.69 -17.81
N ARG A 444 3.99 -2.41 -17.67
CA ARG A 444 5.40 -2.00 -17.59
C ARG A 444 6.12 -2.61 -16.39
N ALA A 445 5.49 -2.60 -15.21
CA ALA A 445 6.08 -3.15 -14.00
C ALA A 445 6.32 -4.67 -14.13
N ARG A 446 5.35 -5.39 -14.70
CA ARG A 446 5.42 -6.84 -14.90
C ARG A 446 6.34 -7.24 -16.05
N ASP A 447 6.46 -6.41 -17.09
CA ASP A 447 7.45 -6.60 -18.16
C ASP A 447 8.88 -6.55 -17.61
N ALA A 448 9.15 -5.70 -16.62
CA ALA A 448 10.44 -5.58 -15.95
C ALA A 448 10.71 -6.67 -14.90
N MET A 449 9.74 -7.54 -14.63
CA MET A 449 9.83 -8.57 -13.59
C MET A 449 10.41 -9.89 -14.13
N LEU A 450 11.38 -10.44 -13.39
CA LEU A 450 12.02 -11.71 -13.68
C LEU A 450 11.80 -12.72 -12.56
N TYR A 451 11.63 -13.98 -12.94
CA TYR A 451 11.64 -15.10 -11.99
C TYR A 451 13.09 -15.43 -11.63
N THR A 452 13.39 -15.46 -10.33
CA THR A 452 14.76 -15.72 -9.85
C THR A 452 15.30 -17.07 -10.34
N GLY A 453 14.46 -18.10 -10.42
CA GLY A 453 14.85 -19.42 -10.93
C GLY A 453 15.22 -19.40 -12.43
N ASP A 454 14.50 -18.64 -13.26
CA ASP A 454 14.81 -18.54 -14.68
C ASP A 454 16.09 -17.75 -14.94
N LEU A 455 16.35 -16.71 -14.13
CA LEU A 455 17.59 -15.94 -14.21
C LEU A 455 18.81 -16.83 -13.93
N ARG A 456 18.73 -17.67 -12.90
CA ARG A 456 19.76 -18.66 -12.56
C ARG A 456 19.96 -19.69 -13.68
N ALA A 457 18.87 -20.28 -14.16
CA ALA A 457 18.92 -21.25 -15.24
C ALA A 457 19.54 -20.67 -16.52
N ALA A 458 19.23 -19.41 -16.85
CA ALA A 458 19.81 -18.73 -18.01
C ALA A 458 21.33 -18.53 -17.87
N VAL A 459 21.82 -18.13 -16.68
CA VAL A 459 23.26 -18.04 -16.41
C VAL A 459 23.94 -19.40 -16.56
N GLU A 460 23.36 -20.45 -15.99
CA GLU A 460 23.91 -21.81 -16.08
C GLU A 460 23.97 -22.31 -17.53
N LEU A 461 22.94 -22.05 -18.33
CA LEU A 461 22.91 -22.41 -19.75
C LEU A 461 23.99 -21.69 -20.57
N ILE A 462 24.18 -20.39 -20.34
CA ILE A 462 25.22 -19.60 -21.03
C ILE A 462 26.61 -20.11 -20.63
N ARG A 463 26.85 -20.35 -19.34
CA ARG A 463 28.14 -20.88 -18.88
C ARG A 463 28.47 -22.24 -19.50
N ARG A 464 27.49 -23.14 -19.62
CA ARG A 464 27.67 -24.44 -20.30
C ARG A 464 27.86 -24.35 -21.81
N ALA A 465 27.57 -23.21 -22.43
CA ALA A 465 27.79 -22.99 -23.86
C ALA A 465 29.15 -22.33 -24.16
N GLN A 466 29.78 -21.75 -23.13
CA GLN A 466 31.08 -21.04 -23.22
C GLN A 466 32.27 -21.89 -22.75
N PHE A 467 32.00 -22.94 -21.98
CA PHE A 467 32.94 -23.96 -21.50
C PHE A 467 32.39 -25.34 -21.85
#